data_AF-A0A5E4R7G2-F1
#
_entry.id   AF-A0A5E4R7G2-F1
#
_cell.length_a   1.000
_cell.length_b   1.000
_cell.length_c   1.000
_cell.angle_alpha   90.00
_cell.angle_beta   90.00
_cell.angle_gamma   90.00
#
_symmetry.space_group_name_H-M   'P 1'
#
loop_
_entity.id
_entity.type
_entity.pdbx_description
1 polymer ?
#
loop_
_entity_poly.entity_id
_entity_poly.type
_entity_poly.pdbx_seq_one_letter_code
_entity_poly.pdbx_strand_id
1 'polypeptide(L)'
;MIGAQIEEIESAIRVGAFKIMEIKEKINNVEDTVFSAFCKEIGVANIRQYEEQDLPAQLERNNRRMDFEAQIERIASTLKFEVSRDTLENVTRWERAVQEGKAELELQRQVKAQLQVDIGHEMSRAVALSETCSDKCRVMEQVDVKIAQIRNELASIHKDIVTVQIQIDECEARIESKKSERHKYQRQCQINGLRLPLLQGNWDDIEDSETSSMSTAELYARDERIRVDFSYLSDSLKNVEEADFKQIAEELQKKINERERILKQIQAPNLKGKNVQD
;
A
#
# COMPACT_ATOMS: atom_id res chain seq x y z
N MET A 1 -4.41 -128.87 -14.06
CA MET A 1 -5.45 -129.19 -13.06
C MET A 1 -6.39 -128.00 -12.81
N ILE A 2 -6.67 -127.18 -13.84
CA ILE A 2 -7.50 -125.95 -13.77
C ILE A 2 -8.70 -126.03 -14.76
N GLY A 3 -8.58 -126.80 -15.87
CA GLY A 3 -9.66 -126.96 -16.85
C GLY A 3 -10.89 -127.75 -16.37
N ALA A 4 -10.72 -128.75 -15.50
CA ALA A 4 -11.84 -129.52 -14.95
C ALA A 4 -12.73 -128.70 -14.01
N GLN A 5 -12.14 -127.73 -13.30
CA GLN A 5 -12.90 -126.80 -12.43
C GLN A 5 -13.66 -125.74 -13.23
N ILE A 6 -13.16 -125.39 -14.43
CA ILE A 6 -13.87 -124.49 -15.36
C ILE A 6 -15.07 -125.20 -15.99
N GLU A 7 -14.95 -126.47 -16.39
CA GLU A 7 -16.09 -127.25 -16.92
C GLU A 7 -17.19 -127.49 -15.88
N GLU A 8 -16.84 -127.71 -14.61
CA GLU A 8 -17.83 -127.92 -13.55
C GLU A 8 -18.57 -126.62 -13.21
N ILE A 9 -17.87 -125.47 -13.22
CA ILE A 9 -18.49 -124.15 -13.08
C ILE A 9 -19.31 -123.81 -14.32
N GLU A 10 -18.87 -124.13 -15.55
CA GLU A 10 -19.65 -123.93 -16.77
C GLU A 10 -20.91 -124.81 -16.80
N SER A 11 -20.80 -126.05 -16.34
CA SER A 11 -21.93 -126.98 -16.16
C SER A 11 -22.93 -126.42 -15.14
N ALA A 12 -22.44 -125.96 -13.98
CA ALA A 12 -23.27 -125.33 -12.97
C ALA A 12 -23.92 -124.02 -13.46
N ILE A 13 -23.21 -123.21 -14.26
CA ILE A 13 -23.74 -122.01 -14.92
C ILE A 13 -24.80 -122.40 -15.96
N ARG A 14 -24.60 -123.46 -16.75
CA ARG A 14 -25.61 -123.95 -17.72
C ARG A 14 -26.85 -124.49 -17.04
N VAL A 15 -26.71 -125.25 -15.97
CA VAL A 15 -27.83 -125.76 -15.17
C VAL A 15 -28.53 -124.61 -14.45
N GLY A 16 -27.78 -123.64 -13.94
CA GLY A 16 -28.30 -122.40 -13.38
C GLY A 16 -29.08 -121.60 -14.43
N ALA A 17 -28.55 -121.46 -15.64
CA ALA A 17 -29.19 -120.79 -16.76
C ALA A 17 -30.48 -121.50 -17.19
N PHE A 18 -30.49 -122.83 -17.21
CA PHE A 18 -31.68 -123.63 -17.54
C PHE A 18 -32.77 -123.48 -16.48
N LYS A 19 -32.41 -123.53 -15.19
CA LYS A 19 -33.35 -123.26 -14.08
C LYS A 19 -33.87 -121.84 -14.11
N ILE A 20 -33.02 -120.86 -14.44
CA ILE A 20 -33.45 -119.47 -14.63
C ILE A 20 -34.44 -119.38 -15.80
N MET A 21 -34.22 -120.10 -16.89
CA MET A 21 -35.12 -120.11 -18.04
C MET A 21 -36.49 -120.72 -17.70
N GLU A 22 -36.50 -121.85 -16.98
CA GLU A 22 -37.72 -122.51 -16.53
C GLU A 22 -38.50 -121.63 -15.52
N ILE A 23 -37.80 -120.98 -14.61
CA ILE A 23 -38.41 -120.04 -13.66
C ILE A 23 -38.95 -118.81 -14.39
N LYS A 24 -38.22 -118.26 -15.37
CA LYS A 24 -38.69 -117.17 -16.21
C LYS A 24 -39.96 -117.54 -16.97
N GLU A 25 -40.04 -118.74 -17.53
CA GLU A 25 -41.23 -119.21 -18.25
C GLU A 25 -42.43 -119.39 -17.31
N LYS A 26 -42.20 -119.90 -16.09
CA LYS A 26 -43.23 -119.99 -15.05
C LYS A 26 -43.71 -118.61 -14.59
N ILE A 27 -42.79 -117.66 -14.40
CA ILE A 27 -43.11 -116.26 -14.10
C ILE A 27 -43.95 -115.67 -15.23
N ASN A 28 -43.54 -115.90 -16.48
CA ASN A 28 -44.24 -115.39 -17.65
C ASN A 28 -45.69 -115.89 -17.72
N ASN A 29 -45.92 -117.17 -17.45
CA ASN A 29 -47.27 -117.75 -17.44
C ASN A 29 -48.13 -117.21 -16.29
N VAL A 30 -47.52 -116.92 -15.13
CA VAL A 30 -48.22 -116.30 -13.99
C VAL A 30 -48.56 -114.84 -14.28
N GLU A 31 -47.64 -114.09 -14.89
CA GLU A 31 -47.89 -112.71 -15.36
C GLU A 31 -49.05 -112.67 -16.37
N ASP A 32 -49.03 -113.54 -17.37
CA ASP A 32 -50.06 -113.59 -18.41
C ASP A 32 -51.45 -113.92 -17.84
N THR A 33 -51.51 -114.75 -16.80
CA THR A 33 -52.77 -115.12 -16.13
C THR A 33 -53.29 -114.01 -15.23
N VAL A 34 -52.42 -113.45 -14.38
CA VAL A 34 -52.77 -112.36 -13.44
C VAL A 34 -53.15 -111.08 -14.19
N PHE A 35 -52.42 -110.72 -15.25
CA PHE A 35 -52.66 -109.52 -16.04
C PHE A 35 -53.57 -109.74 -17.26
N SER A 36 -54.14 -110.93 -17.46
CA SER A 36 -55.00 -111.22 -18.63
C SER A 36 -56.20 -110.27 -18.75
N ALA A 37 -56.81 -109.88 -17.62
CA ALA A 37 -57.93 -108.95 -17.61
C ALA A 37 -57.50 -107.54 -18.03
N PHE A 38 -56.36 -107.07 -17.53
CA PHE A 38 -55.77 -105.77 -17.83
C PHE A 38 -55.28 -105.66 -19.28
N CYS A 39 -54.63 -106.72 -19.79
CA CYS A 39 -54.14 -106.77 -21.17
C CYS A 39 -55.30 -106.71 -22.19
N LYS A 40 -56.44 -107.35 -21.87
CA LYS A 40 -57.67 -107.28 -22.69
C LYS A 40 -58.32 -105.91 -22.69
N GLU A 41 -58.26 -105.19 -21.58
CA GLU A 41 -58.86 -103.87 -21.42
C GLU A 41 -58.07 -102.79 -22.18
N ILE A 42 -56.74 -102.90 -22.21
CA ILE A 42 -55.84 -101.92 -22.87
C ILE A 42 -55.52 -102.33 -24.32
N GLY A 43 -55.75 -103.59 -24.70
CA GLY A 43 -55.57 -104.07 -26.08
C GLY A 43 -54.14 -104.49 -26.43
N VAL A 44 -53.36 -104.97 -25.46
CA VAL A 44 -51.99 -105.49 -25.63
C VAL A 44 -51.94 -107.01 -25.45
N ALA A 45 -51.05 -107.70 -26.17
CA ALA A 45 -51.04 -109.17 -26.19
C ALA A 45 -50.47 -109.79 -24.90
N ASN A 46 -49.55 -109.09 -24.23
CA ASN A 46 -48.89 -109.52 -23.00
C ASN A 46 -48.41 -108.27 -22.24
N ILE A 47 -48.35 -108.32 -20.91
CA ILE A 47 -47.92 -107.23 -20.03
C ILE A 47 -46.54 -106.67 -20.41
N ARG A 48 -45.65 -107.52 -20.93
CA ARG A 48 -44.29 -107.12 -21.37
C ARG A 48 -44.29 -106.10 -22.51
N GLN A 49 -45.23 -106.18 -23.46
CA GLN A 49 -45.30 -105.19 -24.55
C GLN A 49 -45.63 -103.78 -24.03
N TYR A 50 -46.51 -103.72 -23.03
CA TYR A 50 -46.84 -102.47 -22.36
C TYR A 50 -45.65 -101.92 -21.56
N GLU A 51 -44.93 -102.80 -20.85
CA GLU A 51 -43.73 -102.42 -20.07
C GLU A 51 -42.54 -102.00 -20.93
N GLU A 52 -42.35 -102.60 -22.11
CA GLU A 52 -41.20 -102.32 -23.00
C GLU A 52 -41.43 -101.11 -23.92
N GLN A 53 -42.68 -100.82 -24.33
CA GLN A 53 -42.95 -99.81 -25.34
C GLN A 53 -43.73 -98.60 -24.79
N ASP A 54 -44.85 -98.82 -24.11
CA ASP A 54 -45.76 -97.75 -23.71
C ASP A 54 -45.37 -97.12 -22.36
N LEU A 55 -44.89 -97.94 -21.42
CA LEU A 55 -44.47 -97.49 -20.10
C LEU A 55 -43.25 -96.53 -20.15
N PRO A 56 -42.17 -96.80 -20.94
CA PRO A 56 -41.04 -95.88 -21.03
C PRO A 56 -41.41 -94.57 -21.73
N ALA A 57 -42.26 -94.62 -22.75
CA ALA A 57 -42.75 -93.43 -23.45
C ALA A 57 -43.63 -92.55 -22.54
N GLN A 58 -44.46 -93.16 -21.69
CA GLN A 58 -45.23 -92.43 -20.67
C GLN A 58 -44.33 -91.84 -19.59
N LEU A 59 -43.35 -92.59 -19.09
CA LEU A 59 -42.36 -92.09 -18.12
C LEU A 59 -41.54 -90.93 -18.69
N GLU A 60 -41.09 -91.01 -19.95
CA GLU A 60 -40.34 -89.94 -20.60
C GLU A 60 -41.20 -88.69 -20.80
N ARG A 61 -42.47 -88.85 -21.22
CA ARG A 61 -43.42 -87.72 -21.31
C ARG A 61 -43.67 -87.08 -19.94
N ASN A 62 -43.80 -87.89 -18.89
CA ASN A 62 -44.00 -87.38 -17.54
C ASN A 62 -42.75 -86.66 -17.01
N ASN A 63 -41.56 -87.21 -17.25
CA ASN A 63 -40.29 -86.55 -16.93
C ASN A 63 -40.15 -85.21 -17.66
N ARG A 64 -40.42 -85.17 -18.98
CA ARG A 64 -40.40 -83.91 -19.74
C ARG A 64 -41.44 -82.90 -19.24
N ARG A 65 -42.63 -83.37 -18.83
CA ARG A 65 -43.65 -82.49 -18.20
C ARG A 65 -43.13 -81.93 -16.89
N MET A 66 -42.55 -82.76 -16.02
CA MET A 66 -41.92 -82.32 -14.78
C MET A 66 -40.79 -81.31 -15.03
N ASP A 67 -39.95 -81.53 -16.05
CA ASP A 67 -38.90 -80.59 -16.43
C ASP A 67 -39.47 -79.24 -16.88
N PHE A 68 -40.54 -79.24 -17.67
CA PHE A 68 -41.22 -78.01 -18.06
C PHE A 68 -41.91 -77.32 -16.88
N GLU A 69 -42.55 -78.07 -15.99
CA GLU A 69 -43.16 -77.54 -14.76
C GLU A 69 -42.09 -76.91 -13.86
N ALA A 70 -40.94 -77.55 -13.69
CA ALA A 70 -39.82 -77.00 -12.95
C ALA A 70 -39.26 -75.73 -13.61
N GLN A 71 -39.19 -75.67 -14.94
CA GLN A 71 -38.81 -74.45 -15.67
C GLN A 71 -39.83 -73.34 -15.50
N ILE A 72 -41.13 -73.65 -15.56
CA ILE A 72 -42.21 -72.68 -15.35
C ILE A 72 -42.15 -72.13 -13.93
N GLU A 73 -41.98 -72.98 -12.92
CA GLU A 73 -41.82 -72.55 -11.52
C GLU A 73 -40.57 -71.70 -11.34
N ARG A 74 -39.45 -72.05 -11.98
CA ARG A 74 -38.22 -71.26 -11.94
C ARG A 74 -38.43 -69.88 -12.57
N ILE A 75 -39.02 -69.82 -13.77
CA ILE A 75 -39.31 -68.55 -14.45
C ILE A 75 -40.30 -67.72 -13.62
N ALA A 76 -41.36 -68.35 -13.09
CA ALA A 76 -42.37 -67.69 -12.27
C ALA A 76 -41.77 -67.15 -10.96
N SER A 77 -40.86 -67.88 -10.32
CA SER A 77 -40.17 -67.40 -9.11
C SER A 77 -39.22 -66.25 -9.42
N THR A 78 -38.44 -66.29 -10.50
CA THR A 78 -37.61 -65.15 -10.93
C THR A 78 -38.45 -63.94 -11.33
N LEU A 79 -39.58 -64.14 -12.01
CA LEU A 79 -40.49 -63.06 -12.39
C LEU A 79 -41.11 -62.42 -11.14
N LYS A 80 -41.58 -63.22 -10.18
CA LYS A 80 -42.08 -62.72 -8.90
C LYS A 80 -41.01 -61.94 -8.14
N PHE A 81 -39.77 -62.42 -8.13
CA PHE A 81 -38.64 -61.73 -7.50
C PHE A 81 -38.38 -60.37 -8.15
N GLU A 82 -38.28 -60.31 -9.49
CA GLU A 82 -38.05 -59.05 -10.20
C GLU A 82 -39.23 -58.08 -10.11
N VAL A 83 -40.48 -58.57 -10.14
CA VAL A 83 -41.67 -57.75 -9.92
C VAL A 83 -41.75 -57.23 -8.48
N SER A 84 -41.31 -58.03 -7.50
CA SER A 84 -41.22 -57.61 -6.10
C SER A 84 -40.02 -56.71 -5.81
N ARG A 85 -39.06 -56.63 -6.73
CA ARG A 85 -37.91 -55.72 -6.63
C ARG A 85 -38.39 -54.32 -6.93
N ASP A 86 -38.57 -53.53 -5.88
CA ASP A 86 -38.93 -52.13 -6.02
C ASP A 86 -37.72 -51.29 -6.51
N THR A 87 -37.47 -51.34 -7.82
CA THR A 87 -36.48 -50.48 -8.47
C THR A 87 -37.03 -49.08 -8.76
N LEU A 88 -38.35 -48.92 -8.72
CA LEU A 88 -39.03 -47.66 -9.04
C LEU A 88 -38.81 -46.62 -7.93
N GLU A 89 -38.85 -47.03 -6.66
CA GLU A 89 -38.54 -46.15 -5.54
C GLU A 89 -37.11 -45.58 -5.64
N ASN A 90 -36.15 -46.42 -6.02
CA ASN A 90 -34.77 -45.95 -6.23
C ASN A 90 -34.65 -44.98 -7.40
N VAL A 91 -35.32 -45.25 -8.53
CA VAL A 91 -35.31 -44.35 -9.69
C VAL A 91 -35.93 -43.00 -9.33
N THR A 92 -37.11 -42.99 -8.72
CA THR A 92 -37.78 -41.74 -8.32
C THR A 92 -36.99 -40.95 -7.27
N ARG A 93 -36.28 -41.63 -6.37
CA ARG A 93 -35.35 -40.99 -5.42
C ARG A 93 -34.20 -40.29 -6.15
N TRP A 94 -33.57 -40.95 -7.11
CA TRP A 94 -32.48 -40.36 -7.89
C TRP A 94 -32.97 -39.25 -8.82
N GLU A 95 -34.14 -39.38 -9.42
CA GLU A 95 -34.77 -38.32 -10.22
C GLU A 95 -35.00 -37.06 -9.38
N ARG A 96 -35.54 -37.21 -8.16
CA ARG A 96 -35.71 -36.09 -7.22
C ARG A 96 -34.38 -35.46 -6.85
N ALA A 97 -33.38 -36.27 -6.50
CA ALA A 97 -32.04 -35.77 -6.16
C ALA A 97 -31.39 -35.01 -7.33
N VAL A 98 -31.57 -35.49 -8.57
CA VAL A 98 -31.08 -34.79 -9.77
C VAL A 98 -31.83 -33.49 -10.00
N GLN A 99 -33.15 -33.47 -9.76
CA GLN A 99 -33.95 -32.25 -9.90
C GLN A 99 -33.56 -31.19 -8.87
N GLU A 100 -33.42 -31.57 -7.60
CA GLU A 100 -32.95 -30.70 -6.51
C GLU A 100 -31.53 -30.20 -6.80
N GLY A 101 -30.62 -31.08 -7.22
CA GLY A 101 -29.26 -30.69 -7.58
C GLY A 101 -29.19 -29.72 -8.76
N LYS A 102 -30.08 -29.86 -9.76
CA LYS A 102 -30.20 -28.91 -10.88
C LYS A 102 -30.72 -27.55 -10.43
N ALA A 103 -31.73 -27.53 -9.55
CA ALA A 103 -32.27 -26.28 -9.01
C ALA A 103 -31.21 -25.54 -8.18
N GLU A 104 -30.48 -26.26 -7.33
CA GLU A 104 -29.39 -25.68 -6.54
C GLU A 104 -28.25 -25.17 -7.42
N LEU A 105 -27.86 -25.93 -8.45
CA LEU A 105 -26.83 -25.49 -9.40
C LEU A 105 -27.21 -24.17 -10.09
N GLU A 106 -28.48 -24.02 -10.47
CA GLU A 106 -28.95 -22.81 -11.14
C GLU A 106 -29.00 -21.61 -10.17
N LEU A 107 -29.42 -21.82 -8.93
CA LEU A 107 -29.34 -20.80 -7.88
C LEU A 107 -27.90 -20.35 -7.66
N GLN A 108 -26.97 -21.29 -7.51
CA GLN A 108 -25.54 -20.98 -7.33
C GLN A 108 -24.95 -20.24 -8.53
N ARG A 109 -25.40 -20.54 -9.75
CA ARG A 109 -24.99 -19.79 -10.95
C ARG A 109 -25.46 -18.34 -10.90
N GLN A 110 -26.70 -18.09 -10.49
CA GLN A 110 -27.23 -16.73 -10.35
C GLN A 110 -26.47 -15.95 -9.27
N VAL A 111 -26.22 -16.56 -8.11
CA VAL A 111 -25.42 -15.95 -7.02
C VAL A 111 -24.01 -15.62 -7.50
N LYS A 112 -23.35 -16.56 -8.20
CA LYS A 112 -22.01 -16.32 -8.76
C LYS A 112 -22.01 -15.17 -9.78
N ALA A 113 -23.02 -15.09 -10.66
CA ALA A 113 -23.13 -14.03 -11.64
C ALA A 113 -23.29 -12.66 -10.95
N GLN A 114 -24.13 -12.58 -9.91
CA GLN A 114 -24.29 -11.36 -9.13
C GLN A 114 -22.99 -10.94 -8.44
N LEU A 115 -22.31 -11.88 -7.75
CA LEU A 115 -21.02 -11.61 -7.11
C LEU A 115 -19.96 -11.13 -8.11
N GLN A 116 -19.95 -11.67 -9.32
CA GLN A 116 -19.01 -11.26 -10.36
C GLN A 116 -19.24 -9.81 -10.82
N VAL A 117 -20.51 -9.38 -10.89
CA VAL A 117 -20.87 -8.00 -11.16
C VAL A 117 -20.43 -7.10 -10.01
N ASP A 118 -20.71 -7.48 -8.76
CA ASP A 118 -20.33 -6.72 -7.57
C ASP A 118 -18.81 -6.55 -7.46
N ILE A 119 -18.04 -7.62 -7.73
CA ILE A 119 -16.57 -7.57 -7.80
C ILE A 119 -16.12 -6.59 -8.89
N GLY A 120 -16.76 -6.59 -10.06
CA GLY A 120 -16.44 -5.65 -11.15
C GLY A 120 -16.67 -4.19 -10.75
N HIS A 121 -17.77 -3.90 -10.03
CA HIS A 121 -18.04 -2.58 -9.49
C HIS A 121 -17.00 -2.15 -8.45
N GLU A 122 -16.66 -3.02 -7.50
CA GLU A 122 -15.66 -2.70 -6.47
C GLU A 122 -14.26 -2.54 -7.05
N MET A 123 -13.86 -3.36 -8.04
CA MET A 123 -12.59 -3.17 -8.75
C MET A 123 -12.54 -1.83 -9.48
N SER A 124 -13.61 -1.45 -10.18
CA SER A 124 -13.68 -0.17 -10.88
C SER A 124 -13.60 1.01 -9.89
N ARG A 125 -14.27 0.89 -8.73
CA ARG A 125 -14.21 1.89 -7.66
C ARG A 125 -12.81 2.00 -7.06
N ALA A 126 -12.13 0.89 -6.84
CA ALA A 126 -10.76 0.86 -6.32
C ALA A 126 -9.77 1.54 -7.28
N VAL A 127 -9.89 1.29 -8.58
CA VAL A 127 -9.06 1.97 -9.60
C VAL A 127 -9.30 3.47 -9.59
N ALA A 128 -10.56 3.92 -9.62
CA ALA A 128 -10.89 5.35 -9.58
C ALA A 128 -10.38 6.06 -8.30
N LEU A 129 -10.48 5.38 -7.14
CA LEU A 129 -9.92 5.89 -5.88
C LEU A 129 -8.40 5.95 -5.90
N SER A 130 -7.73 4.96 -6.50
CA SER A 130 -6.28 4.95 -6.66
C SER A 130 -5.79 6.11 -7.53
N GLU A 131 -6.45 6.35 -8.67
CA GLU A 131 -6.14 7.48 -9.56
C GLU A 131 -6.32 8.83 -8.86
N THR A 132 -7.45 9.05 -8.21
CA THR A 132 -7.70 10.29 -7.46
C THR A 132 -6.73 10.48 -6.28
N CYS A 133 -6.28 9.40 -5.64
CA CYS A 133 -5.24 9.47 -4.62
C CYS A 133 -3.90 9.90 -5.23
N SER A 134 -3.51 9.29 -6.34
CA SER A 134 -2.27 9.64 -7.06
C SER A 134 -2.26 11.12 -7.50
N ASP A 135 -3.36 11.61 -8.04
CA ASP A 135 -3.51 13.02 -8.42
C ASP A 135 -3.37 13.96 -7.22
N LYS A 136 -4.00 13.64 -6.09
CA LYS A 136 -3.89 14.43 -4.86
C LYS A 136 -2.46 14.42 -4.30
N CYS A 137 -1.79 13.27 -4.30
CA CYS A 137 -0.39 13.17 -3.90
C CYS A 137 0.51 14.06 -4.78
N ARG A 138 0.31 14.05 -6.10
CA ARG A 138 1.06 14.92 -7.02
C ARG A 138 0.85 16.40 -6.72
N VAL A 139 -0.39 16.81 -6.42
CA VAL A 139 -0.69 18.20 -6.05
C VAL A 139 -0.03 18.57 -4.72
N MET A 140 -0.05 17.67 -3.73
CA MET A 140 0.60 17.88 -2.44
C MET A 140 2.11 18.09 -2.60
N GLU A 141 2.78 17.23 -3.37
CA GLU A 141 4.21 17.37 -3.68
C GLU A 141 4.53 18.73 -4.34
N GLN A 142 3.70 19.19 -5.28
CA GLN A 142 3.88 20.50 -5.90
C GLN A 142 3.71 21.65 -4.91
N VAL A 143 2.77 21.53 -3.97
CA VAL A 143 2.56 22.53 -2.92
C VAL A 143 3.74 22.55 -1.95
N ASP A 144 4.27 21.39 -1.57
CA ASP A 144 5.44 21.29 -0.69
C ASP A 144 6.68 21.94 -1.31
N VAL A 145 6.90 21.73 -2.61
CA VAL A 145 7.98 22.41 -3.35
C VAL A 145 7.80 23.93 -3.32
N LYS A 146 6.58 24.43 -3.55
CA LYS A 146 6.28 25.88 -3.48
C LYS A 146 6.49 26.44 -2.07
N ILE A 147 6.08 25.71 -1.03
CA ILE A 147 6.30 26.10 0.37
C ILE A 147 7.80 26.20 0.66
N ALA A 148 8.60 25.23 0.19
CA ALA A 148 10.05 25.28 0.36
C ALA A 148 10.69 26.48 -0.35
N GLN A 149 10.24 26.81 -1.56
CA GLN A 149 10.68 27.99 -2.31
C GLN A 149 10.36 29.29 -1.54
N ILE A 150 9.11 29.47 -1.12
CA ILE A 150 8.68 30.66 -0.37
C ILE A 150 9.46 30.79 0.95
N ARG A 151 9.73 29.68 1.65
CA ARG A 151 10.56 29.70 2.87
C ARG A 151 11.99 30.17 2.60
N ASN A 152 12.59 29.74 1.49
CA ASN A 152 13.93 30.18 1.10
C ASN A 152 13.96 31.67 0.73
N GLU A 153 12.96 32.14 -0.02
CA GLU A 153 12.81 33.56 -0.36
C GLU A 153 12.63 34.42 0.89
N LEU A 154 11.77 34.00 1.82
CA LEU A 154 11.56 34.67 3.10
C LEU A 154 12.86 34.74 3.91
N ALA A 155 13.62 33.65 3.95
CA ALA A 155 14.92 33.63 4.62
C ALA A 155 15.95 34.59 3.98
N SER A 156 15.91 34.75 2.65
CA SER A 156 16.74 35.73 1.94
C SER A 156 16.34 37.17 2.30
N ILE A 157 15.05 37.49 2.19
CA ILE A 157 14.52 38.81 2.53
C ILE A 157 14.85 39.16 3.98
N HIS A 158 14.72 38.20 4.90
CA HIS A 158 15.08 38.42 6.30
C HIS A 158 16.56 38.77 6.49
N LYS A 159 17.47 38.12 5.76
CA LYS A 159 18.90 38.49 5.79
C LYS A 159 19.11 39.91 5.27
N ASP A 160 18.45 40.29 4.19
CA ASP A 160 18.55 41.64 3.62
C ASP A 160 18.03 42.69 4.61
N ILE A 161 16.92 42.42 5.30
CA ILE A 161 16.39 43.27 6.37
C ILE A 161 17.43 43.46 7.47
N VAL A 162 18.07 42.38 7.93
CA VAL A 162 19.11 42.47 8.97
C VAL A 162 20.31 43.27 8.48
N THR A 163 20.75 43.09 7.23
CA THR A 163 21.85 43.88 6.65
C THR A 163 21.51 45.37 6.57
N VAL A 164 20.29 45.71 6.12
CA VAL A 164 19.84 47.12 6.08
C VAL A 164 19.74 47.70 7.48
N GLN A 165 19.27 46.93 8.47
CA GLN A 165 19.20 47.40 9.86
C GLN A 165 20.59 47.74 10.40
N ILE A 166 21.60 46.89 10.16
CA ILE A 166 22.99 47.18 10.55
C ILE A 166 23.48 48.49 9.91
N GLN A 167 23.19 48.70 8.62
CA GLN A 167 23.57 49.93 7.92
C GLN A 167 22.87 51.18 8.48
N ILE A 168 21.62 51.05 8.92
CA ILE A 168 20.88 52.12 9.59
C ILE A 168 21.57 52.44 10.92
N ASP A 169 21.83 51.43 11.75
CA ASP A 169 22.47 51.60 13.06
C ASP A 169 23.87 52.26 12.90
N GLU A 170 24.67 51.84 11.90
CA GLU A 170 25.95 52.45 11.56
C GLU A 170 25.80 53.93 11.13
N CYS A 171 24.79 54.24 10.32
CA CYS A 171 24.51 55.61 9.90
C CYS A 171 24.06 56.48 11.08
N GLU A 172 23.19 55.97 11.95
CA GLU A 172 22.73 56.65 13.16
C GLU A 172 23.89 56.93 14.12
N ALA A 173 24.76 55.94 14.36
CA ALA A 173 25.97 56.12 15.17
C ALA A 173 26.90 57.18 14.56
N ARG A 174 27.05 57.21 13.23
CA ARG A 174 27.86 58.23 12.55
C ARG A 174 27.24 59.63 12.68
N ILE A 175 25.92 59.76 12.54
CA ILE A 175 25.20 61.03 12.74
C ILE A 175 25.42 61.52 14.17
N GLU A 176 25.27 60.65 15.16
CA GLU A 176 25.42 61.01 16.57
C GLU A 176 26.85 61.42 16.91
N SER A 177 27.85 60.71 16.36
CA SER A 177 29.26 61.10 16.47
C SER A 177 29.51 62.50 15.88
N LYS A 178 28.97 62.80 14.70
CA LYS A 178 29.10 64.14 14.09
C LYS A 178 28.39 65.24 14.88
N LYS A 179 27.25 64.97 15.51
CA LYS A 179 26.59 65.91 16.43
C LYS A 179 27.47 66.20 17.64
N SER A 180 28.05 65.16 18.24
CA SER A 180 28.99 65.30 19.35
C SER A 180 30.25 66.08 18.97
N GLU A 181 30.85 65.81 17.81
CA GLU A 181 32.00 66.57 17.28
C GLU A 181 31.63 68.04 17.07
N ARG A 182 30.47 68.34 16.48
CA ARG A 182 29.99 69.72 16.28
C ARG A 182 29.87 70.46 17.62
N HIS A 183 29.18 69.86 18.60
CA HIS A 183 29.04 70.43 19.93
C HIS A 183 30.40 70.73 20.57
N LYS A 184 31.32 69.76 20.49
CA LYS A 184 32.69 69.88 21.01
C LYS A 184 33.43 71.07 20.38
N TYR A 185 33.39 71.23 19.06
CA TYR A 185 34.05 72.34 18.38
C TYR A 185 33.42 73.69 18.73
N GLN A 186 32.08 73.77 18.83
CA GLN A 186 31.37 74.97 19.24
C GLN A 186 31.75 75.38 20.68
N ARG A 187 31.76 74.45 21.64
CA ARG A 187 32.25 74.69 23.02
C ARG A 187 33.71 75.13 23.05
N GLN A 188 34.59 74.47 22.31
CA GLN A 188 36.00 74.83 22.25
C GLN A 188 36.19 76.27 21.74
N CYS A 189 35.42 76.67 20.72
CA CYS A 189 35.43 78.05 20.21
C CYS A 189 34.94 79.05 21.27
N GLN A 190 33.86 78.72 21.98
CA GLN A 190 33.29 79.55 23.05
C GLN A 190 34.29 79.77 24.21
N ILE A 191 34.93 78.70 24.70
CA ILE A 191 35.92 78.74 25.79
C ILE A 191 37.16 79.55 25.38
N ASN A 192 37.64 79.37 24.14
CA ASN A 192 38.82 80.07 23.64
C ASN A 192 38.53 81.54 23.26
N GLY A 193 37.29 82.03 23.43
CA GLY A 193 36.89 83.38 23.04
C GLY A 193 36.88 83.61 21.53
N LEU A 194 36.86 82.54 20.72
CA LEU A 194 36.83 82.59 19.26
C LEU A 194 35.38 82.78 18.79
N ARG A 195 35.01 84.04 18.54
CA ARG A 195 33.69 84.38 17.99
C ARG A 195 33.69 84.19 16.47
N LEU A 196 33.21 83.05 15.99
CA LEU A 196 33.02 82.83 14.56
C LEU A 196 31.79 83.64 14.07
N PRO A 197 31.81 84.16 12.83
CA PRO A 197 30.64 84.77 12.21
C PRO A 197 29.48 83.77 12.14
N LEU A 198 28.27 84.18 12.55
CA LEU A 198 27.07 83.34 12.52
C LEU A 198 26.07 83.87 11.50
N LEU A 199 25.46 82.96 10.74
CA LEU A 199 24.27 83.22 9.92
C LEU A 199 22.98 83.15 10.75
N GLN A 200 22.95 82.26 11.74
CA GLN A 200 21.79 82.00 12.58
C GLN A 200 22.21 81.47 13.96
N GLY A 201 21.48 81.85 15.02
CA GLY A 201 21.73 81.42 16.41
C GLY A 201 22.60 82.39 17.22
N ASN A 202 22.78 82.11 18.52
CA ASN A 202 23.63 82.89 19.41
C ASN A 202 24.66 81.99 20.12
N TRP A 203 25.83 82.54 20.48
CA TRP A 203 26.89 81.84 21.20
C TRP A 203 26.53 81.52 22.65
N ASP A 204 25.57 82.25 23.23
CA ASP A 204 25.08 82.00 24.60
C ASP A 204 24.20 80.75 24.69
N ASP A 205 23.76 80.20 23.55
CA ASP A 205 22.92 79.00 23.49
C ASP A 205 23.74 77.70 23.61
N ILE A 206 25.08 77.79 23.64
CA ILE A 206 25.99 76.64 23.74
C ILE A 206 26.30 76.38 25.23
N GLU A 207 25.61 75.40 25.80
CA GLU A 207 25.78 74.98 27.20
C GLU A 207 26.77 73.79 27.33
N ASP A 208 27.40 73.64 28.49
CA ASP A 208 28.24 72.46 28.78
C ASP A 208 27.37 71.23 29.04
N SER A 209 27.71 70.11 28.39
CA SER A 209 27.00 68.85 28.60
C SER A 209 27.06 68.32 30.04
N GLU A 210 28.04 68.76 30.85
CA GLU A 210 28.18 68.35 32.27
C GLU A 210 27.45 69.28 33.26
N THR A 211 27.17 70.52 32.86
CA THR A 211 26.53 71.53 33.73
C THR A 211 25.08 71.82 33.34
N SER A 212 24.66 71.41 32.14
CA SER A 212 23.28 71.57 31.68
C SER A 212 22.34 70.58 32.37
N SER A 213 21.12 71.03 32.65
CA SER A 213 20.02 70.18 33.11
C SER A 213 19.30 69.46 31.96
N MET A 214 19.66 69.76 30.71
CA MET A 214 19.05 69.20 29.52
C MET A 214 19.70 67.87 29.11
N SER A 215 18.95 67.05 28.39
CA SER A 215 19.51 65.83 27.80
C SER A 215 20.51 66.14 26.68
N THR A 216 21.46 65.24 26.44
CA THR A 216 22.44 65.35 25.34
C THR A 216 21.78 65.52 23.97
N ALA A 217 20.65 64.85 23.74
CA ALA A 217 19.87 64.98 22.51
C ALA A 217 19.28 66.39 22.34
N GLU A 218 18.78 67.00 23.41
CA GLU A 218 18.25 68.37 23.40
C GLU A 218 19.35 69.41 23.18
N LEU A 219 20.54 69.19 23.77
CA LEU A 219 21.72 70.02 23.54
C LEU A 219 22.11 70.00 22.05
N TYR A 220 22.26 68.81 21.46
CA TYR A 220 22.62 68.69 20.05
C TYR A 220 21.55 69.27 19.11
N ALA A 221 20.27 69.22 19.48
CA ALA A 221 19.19 69.85 18.72
C ALA A 221 19.22 71.39 18.79
N ARG A 222 19.73 71.97 19.89
CA ARG A 222 19.97 73.42 19.99
C ARG A 222 21.18 73.83 19.17
N ASP A 223 22.28 73.08 19.24
CA ASP A 223 23.50 73.34 18.46
C ASP A 223 23.24 73.38 16.95
N GLU A 224 22.29 72.58 16.47
CA GLU A 224 21.91 72.55 15.05
C GLU A 224 21.28 73.88 14.56
N ARG A 225 20.70 74.67 15.48
CA ARG A 225 20.14 75.99 15.17
C ARG A 225 21.22 77.04 14.97
N ILE A 226 22.44 76.76 15.42
CA ILE A 226 23.60 77.65 15.28
C ILE A 226 24.28 77.34 13.94
N ARG A 227 24.11 78.24 12.96
CA ARG A 227 24.74 78.13 11.65
C ARG A 227 25.87 79.13 11.53
N VAL A 228 27.10 78.61 11.41
CA VAL A 228 28.30 79.42 11.20
C VAL A 228 28.38 79.88 9.74
N ASP A 229 28.76 81.13 9.52
CA ASP A 229 29.03 81.66 8.18
C ASP A 229 30.44 81.27 7.71
N PHE A 230 30.49 80.38 6.72
CA PHE A 230 31.74 79.94 6.10
C PHE A 230 32.07 80.72 4.80
N SER A 231 31.36 81.80 4.47
CA SER A 231 31.57 82.57 3.23
C SER A 231 33.01 83.06 3.05
N TYR A 232 33.69 83.41 4.15
CA TYR A 232 35.08 83.86 4.18
C TYR A 232 36.12 82.76 3.91
N LEU A 233 35.71 81.49 3.88
CA LEU A 233 36.58 80.35 3.66
C LEU A 233 36.64 79.99 2.16
N SER A 234 37.82 79.60 1.65
CA SER A 234 37.97 79.12 0.28
C SER A 234 37.32 77.74 0.10
N ASP A 235 36.87 77.43 -1.12
CA ASP A 235 36.16 76.16 -1.40
C ASP A 235 37.03 74.93 -1.14
N SER A 236 38.35 75.06 -1.31
CA SER A 236 39.33 74.02 -0.96
C SER A 236 39.36 73.64 0.52
N LEU A 237 38.86 74.51 1.40
CA LEU A 237 38.79 74.29 2.85
C LEU A 237 37.36 73.98 3.34
N LYS A 238 36.34 74.15 2.48
CA LYS A 238 34.94 73.80 2.79
C LYS A 238 34.63 72.33 2.51
N ASN A 239 35.18 71.79 1.42
CA ASN A 239 34.90 70.43 0.95
C ASN A 239 36.13 69.54 1.10
N VAL A 240 36.63 69.43 2.32
CA VAL A 240 37.81 68.60 2.63
C VAL A 240 37.35 67.19 2.98
N GLU A 241 37.95 66.18 2.35
CA GLU A 241 37.72 64.78 2.71
C GLU A 241 38.27 64.48 4.11
N GLU A 242 37.61 63.61 4.87
CA GLU A 242 38.03 63.29 6.25
C GLU A 242 39.48 62.78 6.34
N ALA A 243 39.97 62.12 5.28
CA ALA A 243 41.34 61.62 5.19
C ALA A 243 42.38 62.76 5.16
N ASP A 244 42.08 63.85 4.46
CA ASP A 244 42.99 64.98 4.26
C ASP A 244 42.84 66.04 5.36
N PHE A 245 41.72 66.02 6.10
CA PHE A 245 41.41 66.97 7.16
C PHE A 245 42.52 67.09 8.19
N LYS A 246 43.13 65.97 8.61
CA LYS A 246 44.22 65.99 9.59
C LYS A 246 45.46 66.71 9.09
N GLN A 247 45.86 66.46 7.84
CA GLN A 247 47.03 67.09 7.25
C GLN A 247 46.82 68.61 7.11
N ILE A 248 45.66 69.02 6.60
CA ILE A 248 45.30 70.43 6.45
C ILE A 248 45.23 71.13 7.81
N ALA A 249 44.65 70.48 8.82
CA ALA A 249 44.59 71.03 10.19
C ALA A 249 45.99 71.23 10.79
N GLU A 250 46.90 70.26 10.62
CA GLU A 250 48.29 70.40 11.06
C GLU A 250 49.03 71.53 10.35
N GLU A 251 48.82 71.70 9.04
CA GLU A 251 49.40 72.80 8.28
C GLU A 251 48.90 74.17 8.76
N LEU A 252 47.59 74.30 8.99
CA LEU A 252 47.01 75.52 9.53
C LEU A 252 47.54 75.82 10.94
N GLN A 253 47.68 74.80 11.79
CA GLN A 253 48.24 74.96 13.13
C GLN A 253 49.71 75.41 13.08
N LYS A 254 50.52 74.88 12.15
CA LYS A 254 51.90 75.35 11.95
C LYS A 254 51.93 76.83 11.57
N LYS A 255 51.06 77.27 10.65
CA LYS A 255 50.93 78.68 10.24
C LYS A 255 50.48 79.58 11.40
N ILE A 256 49.57 79.11 12.25
CA ILE A 256 49.15 79.83 13.47
C ILE A 256 50.34 80.00 14.41
N ASN A 257 51.05 78.91 14.74
CA ASN A 257 52.20 78.94 15.63
C ASN A 257 53.33 79.85 15.11
N GLU A 258 53.57 79.87 13.79
CA GLU A 258 54.52 80.76 13.15
C GLU A 258 54.10 82.23 13.30
N ARG A 259 52.83 82.56 13.01
CA ARG A 259 52.29 83.91 13.20
C ARG A 259 52.32 84.36 14.66
N GLU A 260 52.03 83.47 15.60
CA GLU A 260 52.16 83.74 17.04
C GLU A 260 53.61 84.03 17.45
N ARG A 261 54.59 83.30 16.89
CA ARG A 261 56.02 83.58 17.12
C ARG A 261 56.40 84.98 16.60
N ILE A 262 55.93 85.34 15.41
CA ILE A 262 56.15 86.67 14.83
C ILE A 262 55.50 87.75 15.71
N LEU A 263 54.27 87.56 16.15
CA LEU A 263 53.57 88.49 17.06
C LEU A 263 54.34 88.68 18.37
N LYS A 264 54.84 87.60 18.98
CA LYS A 264 55.68 87.65 20.19
C LYS A 264 57.01 88.37 19.95
N GLN A 265 57.61 88.20 18.77
CA GLN A 265 58.85 88.88 18.39
C GLN A 265 58.63 90.39 18.16
N ILE A 266 57.48 90.80 17.64
CA ILE A 266 57.09 92.21 17.47
C ILE A 266 56.77 92.88 18.82
N GLN A 267 56.23 92.14 19.79
CA GLN A 267 55.96 92.63 21.14
C GLN A 267 57.20 92.70 22.04
N ALA A 268 58.35 92.15 21.64
CA ALA A 268 59.60 92.30 22.37
C ALA A 268 60.17 93.72 22.15
N PRO A 269 60.44 94.51 23.21
CA PRO A 269 60.79 95.92 23.07
C PRO A 269 62.19 96.09 22.48
N ASN A 270 62.30 96.86 21.39
CA ASN A 270 63.57 97.46 20.94
C ASN A 270 64.03 98.54 21.95
N LEU A 271 64.48 98.12 23.13
CA LEU A 271 65.13 98.98 24.14
C LEU A 271 66.65 98.93 23.98
N LYS A 272 67.19 99.32 22.82
CA LYS A 272 68.61 99.70 22.69
C LYS A 272 68.79 100.82 21.66
N GLY A 273 69.05 102.02 22.18
CA GLY A 273 70.00 102.96 21.60
C GLY A 273 69.43 104.11 20.76
N LYS A 274 69.27 105.28 21.40
CA LYS A 274 70.09 106.47 21.10
C LYS A 274 69.88 107.56 22.16
N ASN A 275 70.79 107.58 23.13
CA ASN A 275 71.29 108.84 23.70
C ASN A 275 72.18 109.49 22.64
N VAL A 276 71.92 110.74 22.28
CA VAL A 276 72.89 111.77 21.85
C VAL A 276 72.20 113.11 22.18
N GLN A 277 72.46 113.71 23.35
CA GLN A 277 73.36 114.86 23.54
C GLN A 277 73.16 115.96 22.49
N ASP A 278 72.40 117.01 22.82
CA ASP A 278 72.93 118.29 23.28
C ASP A 278 71.85 119.05 24.09
#